data_AF-A0A9X3US17-F1
#
_entry.id   AF-A0A9X3US17-F1
#
_cell.length_a   1.000
_cell.length_b   1.000
_cell.length_c   1.000
_cell.angle_alpha   90.00
_cell.angle_beta   90.00
_cell.angle_gamma   90.00
#
_symmetry.space_group_name_H-M   'P 1'
#
loop_
_entity.id
_entity.type
_entity.pdbx_description
1 polymer ?
#
loop_
_entity_poly.entity_id
_entity_poly.type
_entity_poly.pdbx_seq_one_letter_code
_entity_poly.pdbx_strand_id
1 'polypeptide(L)' 'MKKYLLTIALLLSACTDVETCGLQCQKERANAEWKQEHGEFQPNLTPEQERYIVEWLAEHYPNGNKP' A
#
# COMPACT_ATOMS: atom_id res chain seq x y z
N MET A 1 -13.51 35.45 30.71
CA MET A 1 -13.54 33.96 30.67
C MET A 1 -14.34 33.41 29.47
N LYS A 2 -15.56 33.87 29.20
CA LYS A 2 -16.39 33.40 28.07
C LYS A 2 -15.75 33.51 26.66
N LYS A 3 -15.00 34.59 26.40
CA LYS A 3 -14.31 34.81 25.10
C LYS A 3 -13.18 33.81 24.83
N TYR A 4 -12.48 33.35 25.87
CA TYR A 4 -11.39 32.38 25.74
C TYR A 4 -11.91 30.94 25.53
N LEU A 5 -13.07 30.62 26.10
CA LEU A 5 -13.72 29.32 25.89
C LEU A 5 -14.20 29.13 24.44
N LEU A 6 -14.68 30.21 23.81
CA LEU A 6 -15.12 30.19 22.41
C LEU A 6 -13.95 30.01 21.43
N THR A 7 -12.80 30.65 21.69
CA THR A 7 -11.60 30.47 20.86
C THR A 7 -10.95 29.10 21.04
N ILE A 8 -10.96 28.54 22.25
CA ILE A 8 -10.48 27.17 22.51
C ILE A 8 -11.37 26.14 21.80
N ALA A 9 -12.70 26.33 21.82
CA ALA A 9 -13.63 25.46 21.10
C ALA A 9 -13.43 25.49 19.58
N LEU A 10 -13.14 26.66 18.98
CA LEU A 10 -12.83 26.78 17.56
C LEU A 10 -11.49 26.12 17.17
N LEU A 11 -10.49 26.22 18.04
CA LEU A 11 -9.18 25.60 17.82
C LEU A 11 -9.25 24.07 17.93
N LEU A 12 -10.10 23.55 18.83
CA LEU A 12 -10.32 22.11 18.97
C LEU A 12 -11.07 21.50 17.79
N SER A 13 -12.02 22.22 17.17
CA SER A 13 -12.73 21.73 15.98
C SER A 13 -11.87 21.67 14.71
N ALA A 14 -10.74 22.38 14.68
CA ALA A 14 -9.81 22.34 13.54
C ALA A 14 -8.87 21.10 13.56
N CYS A 15 -8.83 20.36 14.67
CA CYS A 15 -7.95 19.19 14.83
C CYS A 15 -8.69 17.84 14.70
N THR A 16 -9.98 17.83 14.39
CA THR A 16 -10.78 16.59 14.40
C THR A 16 -10.95 15.90 13.05
N ASP A 17 -10.40 16.46 11.97
CA ASP A 17 -10.36 15.80 10.65
C ASP A 17 -9.03 15.08 10.39
N VAL A 18 -8.44 14.47 11.43
CA VAL A 18 -7.64 13.29 11.15
C VAL A 18 -8.65 12.22 10.78
N GLU A 19 -9.03 12.16 9.50
CA GLU A 19 -9.73 10.99 8.97
C GLU A 19 -8.97 9.79 9.49
N THR A 20 -9.57 9.06 10.43
CA THR A 20 -9.04 7.80 10.91
C THR A 20 -9.25 6.83 9.77
N CYS A 21 -8.40 6.95 8.76
CA CYS A 21 -8.31 6.11 7.59
C CYS A 21 -7.94 4.73 8.12
N GLY A 22 -8.95 3.87 8.22
CA GLY A 22 -8.79 2.49 8.65
C GLY A 22 -7.92 1.69 7.68
N LEU A 23 -7.62 0.45 8.02
CA LEU A 23 -6.71 -0.42 7.26
C LEU A 23 -7.06 -0.49 5.75
N GLN A 24 -8.34 -0.53 5.40
CA GLN A 24 -8.79 -0.59 4.02
C GLN A 24 -8.45 0.68 3.23
N CYS A 25 -8.73 1.84 3.80
CA CYS A 25 -8.39 3.14 3.22
C CYS A 25 -6.87 3.30 3.06
N GLN A 26 -6.08 2.83 4.03
CA GLN A 26 -4.62 2.86 3.94
C GLN A 26 -4.09 1.99 2.80
N LYS A 27 -4.66 0.79 2.60
CA LYS A 27 -4.33 -0.10 1.49
C LYS A 27 -4.66 0.53 0.14
N GLU A 28 -5.84 1.12 0.01
CA GLU A 28 -6.27 1.78 -1.23
C GLU A 28 -5.35 2.96 -1.59
N ARG A 29 -4.99 3.78 -0.60
CA ARG A 29 -4.05 4.89 -0.79
C ARG A 29 -2.67 4.40 -1.21
N ALA A 30 -2.11 3.41 -0.50
CA ALA A 30 -0.80 2.84 -0.85
C ALA A 30 -0.80 2.22 -2.26
N ASN A 31 -1.88 1.54 -2.65
CA ASN A 31 -2.03 1.00 -4.00
C ASN A 31 -2.10 2.11 -5.06
N ALA A 32 -2.78 3.22 -4.77
CA ALA A 32 -2.88 4.36 -5.68
C ALA A 32 -1.52 5.06 -5.86
N GLU A 33 -0.78 5.27 -4.76
CA GLU A 33 0.57 5.83 -4.78
C GLU A 33 1.53 4.94 -5.58
N TRP A 34 1.55 3.64 -5.30
CA TRP A 34 2.35 2.67 -6.05
C TRP A 34 2.02 2.70 -7.54
N LYS A 35 0.73 2.71 -7.88
CA LYS A 35 0.27 2.70 -9.27
C LYS A 35 0.69 3.94 -10.04
N GLN A 36 0.73 5.10 -9.37
CA GLN A 36 1.18 6.34 -9.97
C GLN A 36 2.68 6.29 -10.30
N GLU A 37 3.50 5.71 -9.42
CA GLU A 37 4.96 5.66 -9.57
C GLU A 37 5.44 4.50 -10.45
N HIS A 38 4.77 3.35 -10.39
CA HIS A 38 5.24 2.09 -10.94
C HIS A 38 4.29 1.44 -11.95
N GLY A 39 3.10 2.01 -12.15
CA GLY A 39 2.06 1.42 -12.98
C GLY A 39 1.26 0.33 -12.25
N GLU A 40 0.35 -0.32 -12.97
CA GLU A 40 -0.51 -1.36 -12.41
C GLU A 40 0.33 -2.52 -11.83
N PHE A 41 -0.13 -3.08 -10.71
CA PHE A 41 0.40 -4.37 -10.26
C PHE A 41 0.20 -5.40 -11.36
N GLN A 42 1.25 -6.18 -11.61
CA GLN A 42 1.12 -7.33 -12.49
C GLN A 42 0.12 -8.31 -11.87
N PRO A 43 -0.73 -8.95 -12.69
CA PRO A 43 -1.60 -10.00 -12.20
C PRO A 43 -0.75 -11.12 -11.59
N ASN A 44 -1.29 -11.78 -10.57
CA ASN A 44 -0.67 -12.99 -10.03
C ASN A 44 -0.50 -14.00 -11.17
N LEU A 45 0.64 -14.69 -11.16
CA LEU A 45 0.90 -15.77 -12.09
C LEU A 45 -0.07 -16.93 -11.85
N THR A 46 -0.44 -17.65 -12.90
CA THR A 46 -1.12 -18.93 -12.71
C THR A 46 -0.14 -19.96 -12.15
N PRO A 47 -0.60 -21.02 -11.45
CA PRO A 47 0.29 -22.07 -10.96
C PRO A 47 1.15 -22.70 -12.07
N GLU A 48 0.63 -22.80 -13.29
CA GLU A 48 1.36 -23.30 -14.45
C GLU A 48 2.46 -22.33 -14.91
N GLN A 49 2.19 -21.02 -14.89
CA GLN A 49 3.16 -19.99 -15.24
C GLN A 49 4.30 -19.92 -14.21
N GLU A 50 3.97 -20.01 -12.92
CA GLU A 50 4.97 -20.08 -11.85
C GLU A 50 5.88 -21.30 -12.03
N ARG A 51 5.30 -22.47 -12.26
CA ARG A 51 6.06 -23.71 -12.49
C ARG A 51 7.00 -23.57 -13.69
N TYR A 52 6.50 -23.05 -14.82
CA TYR A 52 7.31 -22.83 -16.02
C TYR A 52 8.49 -21.90 -15.74
N ILE A 53 8.27 -20.80 -15.02
CA ILE A 53 9.33 -19.83 -14.68
C ILE A 53 10.38 -20.50 -13.78
N VAL A 54 9.96 -21.26 -12.77
CA VAL A 54 10.88 -21.96 -11.86
C VAL A 54 11.73 -22.98 -12.61
N GLU A 55 11.13 -23.79 -13.49
CA GLU A 55 11.85 -24.77 -14.32
C GLU A 55 12.86 -24.08 -15.23
N TRP A 56 12.43 -23.04 -15.95
CA TRP A 56 13.30 -22.28 -16.84
C TRP A 56 14.48 -21.65 -16.08
N LEU A 57 14.24 -21.07 -14.90
CA LEU A 57 15.28 -20.50 -14.06
C LEU A 57 16.29 -21.55 -13.58
N ALA A 58 15.82 -22.74 -13.19
CA ALA A 58 16.69 -23.83 -12.75
C ALA A 58 17.60 -24.34 -13.88
N GLU A 59 17.10 -24.37 -15.12
CA GLU A 59 17.88 -24.75 -16.30
C GLU A 59 18.96 -23.72 -16.66
N HIS A 60 18.61 -22.43 -16.60
CA HIS A 60 19.46 -21.36 -17.11
C HIS A 60 20.40 -20.76 -16.05
N TYR A 61 20.06 -20.93 -14.77
CA TYR A 61 20.85 -20.44 -13.64
C TYR A 61 21.11 -21.55 -12.60
N PRO A 62 21.81 -22.65 -12.97
CA PRO A 62 22.00 -23.82 -12.12
C PRO A 62 22.80 -23.55 -10.83
N ASN A 63 23.52 -22.42 -10.77
CA ASN A 63 24.32 -21.99 -9.62
C ASN A 63 23.66 -20.85 -8.81
N GLY A 64 22.51 -20.33 -9.26
CA GLY A 64 21.70 -19.42 -8.47
C GLY A 64 20.95 -20.25 -7.45
N ASN A 65 21.40 -20.19 -6.19
CA ASN A 65 20.89 -20.95 -5.04
C ASN A 65 19.49 -21.55 -5.25
N LYS A 66 19.43 -22.89 -5.22
CA LYS A 66 18.20 -23.61 -4.84
C LYS A 66 17.62 -22.93 -3.60
N PRO A 67 16.28 -22.78 -3.51
CA PRO A 67 15.64 -22.21 -2.33
C PRO A 67 16.06 -22.94 -1.05
#